data_AF-A0A150A5M3-F1
#
_entry.id   AF-A0A150A5M3-F1
#
_cell.length_a   1.000
_cell.length_b   1.000
_cell.length_c   1.000
_cell.angle_alpha   90.00
_cell.angle_beta   90.00
_cell.angle_gamma   90.00
#
_symmetry.space_group_name_H-M   'P 1'
#
loop_
_entity.id
_entity.type
_entity.pdbx_description
1 polymer ?
#
loop_
_entity_poly.entity_id
_entity_poly.type
_entity_poly.pdbx_seq_one_letter_code
_entity_poly.pdbx_strand_id
1 'polypeptide(L)'
;MGIVHSSVVEASRDELFAWHTRAGAFTRLSPPWQPLSLTKESESLESGRAELRMPGGLTWIAQHDAKAYDPPHRFVDYSAALPLRLLVPWRHTHTFDVVSEGRTRVTDQVATIVPGHFLRSTFVYRHRQLADDMDRHHWASTLLPGPLTVAVTGSSGLVGSALTAFLSTGGHRVIRLVRRAPSTPDERRWNPDAPAADLLDGVDAVIHLAGASIAGRFTDGHRRAIRDSRIEPTRRLAEVAAASGQGPKIFVSASAIGYYGPDRGDEVLHEQDPRGHGFLADVVADWEDAAKPAADAGLRVVHVRTGIVQSPSGGVLRLQRPLFEVGLGGRLGAGTQWLSWIDIDDLIDVYHRAVVDSGLSGPVNAVAPNPVRNEEYTAVLASVLHRPAFLPVPDFGPKLLLGEQGARELALADQRVTPGKLLDRGHRFRRPDLDTALRHQLGRFKTDEG
;
A
#
# COMPACT_ATOMS: atom_id res chain seq x y z
N MET A 1 31.63 -6.90 11.71
CA MET A 1 30.38 -7.51 11.17
C MET A 1 29.22 -6.58 11.52
N GLY A 2 28.13 -6.58 10.75
CA GLY A 2 27.09 -5.54 10.80
C GLY A 2 27.13 -4.57 9.61
N ILE A 3 26.38 -3.47 9.71
CA ILE A 3 26.26 -2.43 8.66
C ILE A 3 26.18 -1.04 9.30
N VAL A 4 26.73 -0.04 8.61
CA VAL A 4 26.42 1.38 8.80
C VAL A 4 25.87 1.88 7.47
N HIS A 5 24.70 2.51 7.48
CA HIS A 5 24.10 3.13 6.31
C HIS A 5 23.57 4.51 6.68
N SER A 6 23.75 5.50 5.79
CA SER A 6 23.45 6.90 6.08
C SER A 6 22.91 7.57 4.83
N SER A 7 21.87 8.39 4.99
CA SER A 7 21.34 9.24 3.93
C SER A 7 20.88 10.58 4.50
N VAL A 8 20.71 11.57 3.62
CA VAL A 8 20.13 12.87 3.98
C VAL A 8 18.66 12.88 3.55
N VAL A 9 17.79 13.32 4.46
CA VAL A 9 16.35 13.51 4.23
C VAL A 9 16.05 15.01 4.31
N GLU A 10 15.24 15.51 3.39
CA GLU A 10 14.81 16.91 3.30
C GLU A 10 13.69 17.20 4.31
N ALA A 11 14.02 17.07 5.60
CA ALA A 11 13.18 17.44 6.72
C ALA A 11 14.04 17.92 7.91
N SER A 12 13.46 18.76 8.77
CA SER A 12 14.11 19.11 10.04
C SER A 12 14.25 17.89 10.95
N ARG A 13 15.24 17.92 11.85
CA ARG A 13 15.49 16.80 12.77
C ARG A 13 14.28 16.49 13.64
N ASP A 14 13.60 17.53 14.10
CA ASP A 14 12.46 17.39 15.01
C ASP A 14 11.26 16.76 14.28
N GLU A 15 10.99 17.17 13.04
CA GLU A 15 9.95 16.54 12.21
C GLU A 15 10.27 15.08 11.92
N LEU A 16 11.53 14.80 11.55
CA LEU A 16 11.97 13.46 11.19
C LEU A 16 11.98 12.52 12.40
N PHE A 17 12.43 13.00 13.56
CA PHE A 17 12.36 12.23 14.81
C PHE A 17 10.90 12.01 15.22
N ALA A 18 10.05 13.04 15.15
CA ALA A 18 8.63 12.92 15.45
C ALA A 18 7.94 11.88 14.55
N TRP A 19 8.30 11.80 13.25
CA TRP A 19 7.79 10.77 12.34
C TRP A 19 8.07 9.35 12.87
N HIS A 20 9.26 9.10 13.41
CA HIS A 20 9.63 7.80 13.97
C HIS A 20 8.85 7.45 15.25
N THR A 21 8.39 8.47 16.00
CA THR A 21 7.60 8.24 17.23
C THR A 21 6.14 7.88 16.96
N ARG A 22 5.64 8.10 15.74
CA ARG A 22 4.23 7.90 15.39
C ARG A 22 3.95 6.44 15.05
N ALA A 23 2.74 5.99 15.39
CA ALA A 23 2.26 4.67 15.04
C ALA A 23 2.32 4.44 13.52
N GLY A 24 2.69 3.23 13.11
CA GLY A 24 2.87 2.88 11.71
C GLY A 24 4.28 3.11 11.16
N ALA A 25 5.16 3.85 11.85
CA ALA A 25 6.54 4.09 11.38
C ALA A 25 7.28 2.77 11.12
N PHE A 26 7.15 1.80 12.03
CA PHE A 26 7.74 0.48 11.82
C PHE A 26 7.14 -0.23 10.59
N THR A 27 5.82 -0.15 10.43
CA THR A 27 5.12 -0.76 9.29
C THR A 27 5.59 -0.18 7.97
N ARG A 28 5.80 1.14 7.88
CA ARG A 28 6.34 1.80 6.68
C ARG A 28 7.77 1.38 6.39
N LEU A 29 8.63 1.35 7.41
CA LEU A 29 10.04 0.97 7.26
C LEU A 29 10.30 -0.54 7.18
N SER A 30 9.26 -1.39 7.22
CA SER A 30 9.41 -2.83 7.13
C SER A 30 9.55 -3.26 5.66
N PRO A 31 10.67 -3.90 5.26
CA PRO A 31 10.84 -4.36 3.89
C PRO A 31 9.80 -5.42 3.54
N PRO A 32 8.98 -5.23 2.49
CA PRO A 32 7.80 -6.06 2.25
C PRO A 32 8.15 -7.47 1.75
N TRP A 33 9.39 -7.68 1.26
CA TRP A 33 9.87 -8.98 0.81
C TRP A 33 10.35 -9.89 1.94
N GLN A 34 10.55 -9.35 3.15
CA GLN A 34 10.99 -10.11 4.30
C GLN A 34 9.81 -10.84 4.96
N PRO A 35 9.99 -12.08 5.43
CA PRO A 35 8.92 -12.87 6.03
C PRO A 35 8.69 -12.49 7.51
N LEU A 36 8.70 -11.19 7.83
CA LEU A 36 8.48 -10.68 9.17
C LEU A 36 7.09 -10.08 9.25
N SER A 37 6.33 -10.44 10.29
CA SER A 37 5.01 -9.87 10.54
C SER A 37 4.96 -9.23 11.91
N LEU A 38 4.64 -7.94 11.95
CA LEU A 38 4.47 -7.20 13.19
C LEU A 38 3.23 -7.71 13.92
N THR A 39 3.39 -8.24 15.12
CA THR A 39 2.28 -8.68 15.99
C THR A 39 1.95 -7.67 17.07
N LYS A 40 2.96 -6.91 17.52
CA LYS A 40 2.80 -5.79 18.44
C LYS A 40 3.76 -4.67 18.04
N GLU A 41 3.22 -3.49 17.78
CA GLU A 41 4.02 -2.29 17.55
C GLU A 41 4.51 -1.70 18.89
N SER A 42 5.66 -1.03 18.87
CA SER A 42 6.17 -0.33 20.04
C SER A 42 5.34 0.93 20.31
N GLU A 43 4.94 1.13 21.56
CA GLU A 43 4.22 2.33 22.01
C GLU A 43 5.15 3.53 22.28
N SER A 44 6.47 3.29 22.37
CA SER A 44 7.46 4.32 22.69
C SER A 44 8.84 3.96 22.12
N LEU A 45 9.59 4.96 21.64
CA LEU A 45 10.99 4.81 21.23
C LEU A 45 11.96 4.83 22.43
N GLU A 46 11.51 5.24 23.61
CA GLU A 46 12.34 5.27 24.82
C GLU A 46 12.50 3.89 25.43
N SER A 47 11.38 3.19 25.67
CA SER A 47 11.37 1.93 26.44
C SER A 47 10.41 0.89 25.89
N GLY A 48 9.75 1.17 24.77
CA GLY A 48 8.75 0.29 24.20
C GLY A 48 9.35 -0.99 23.60
N ARG A 49 8.45 -1.92 23.28
CA ARG A 49 8.76 -3.25 22.78
C ARG A 49 7.92 -3.55 21.54
N ALA A 50 8.59 -3.92 20.45
CA ALA A 50 7.94 -4.46 19.27
C ALA A 50 8.13 -5.99 19.20
N GLU A 51 7.10 -6.69 18.73
CA GLU A 51 7.11 -8.13 18.53
C GLU A 51 6.87 -8.47 17.06
N LEU A 52 7.75 -9.33 16.54
CA LEU A 52 7.80 -9.70 15.14
C LEU A 52 7.75 -11.21 15.05
N ARG A 53 6.68 -11.74 14.44
CA ARG A 53 6.58 -13.17 14.15
C ARG A 53 7.36 -13.50 12.89
N MET A 54 8.15 -14.55 12.97
CA MET A 54 8.97 -15.11 11.91
C MET A 54 8.45 -16.49 11.46
N PRO A 55 8.91 -17.02 10.33
CA PRO A 55 8.59 -18.38 9.90
C PRO A 55 9.00 -19.41 10.96
N GLY A 56 8.27 -20.54 11.02
CA GLY A 56 8.54 -21.61 11.99
C GLY A 56 8.08 -21.31 13.41
N GLY A 57 7.25 -20.28 13.63
CA GLY A 57 6.67 -19.95 14.95
C GLY A 57 7.61 -19.18 15.88
N LEU A 58 8.80 -18.80 15.41
CA LEU A 58 9.75 -17.99 16.16
C LEU A 58 9.25 -16.55 16.31
N THR A 59 9.59 -15.91 17.42
CA THR A 59 9.26 -14.49 17.69
C THR A 59 10.53 -13.71 17.96
N TRP A 60 10.74 -12.65 17.18
CA TRP A 60 11.77 -11.65 17.43
C TRP A 60 11.18 -10.54 18.29
N ILE A 61 11.85 -10.24 19.41
CA ILE A 61 11.48 -9.14 20.30
C ILE A 61 12.52 -8.04 20.14
N ALA A 62 12.11 -6.91 19.54
CA ALA A 62 12.91 -5.70 19.48
C ALA A 62 12.56 -4.82 20.69
N GLN A 63 13.52 -4.60 21.57
CA GLN A 63 13.37 -3.82 22.80
C GLN A 63 14.13 -2.50 22.66
N HIS A 64 13.47 -1.37 22.93
CA HIS A 64 14.15 -0.08 22.99
C HIS A 64 14.94 0.08 24.30
N ASP A 65 16.09 0.72 24.19
CA ASP A 65 17.06 0.96 25.27
C ASP A 65 16.91 2.39 25.83
N ALA A 66 16.19 2.52 26.96
CA ALA A 66 15.95 3.81 27.60
C ALA A 66 17.23 4.56 28.00
N LYS A 67 18.34 3.83 28.25
CA LYS A 67 19.63 4.47 28.59
C LYS A 67 20.31 5.10 27.39
N ALA A 68 19.93 4.69 26.17
CA ALA A 68 20.48 5.18 24.93
C ALA A 68 19.51 6.09 24.15
N TYR A 69 18.32 6.35 24.71
CA TYR A 69 17.34 7.30 24.20
C TYR A 69 17.78 8.73 24.50
N ASP A 70 17.91 9.55 23.46
CA ASP A 70 18.33 10.95 23.53
C ASP A 70 17.54 11.73 22.48
N PRO A 71 16.27 12.05 22.72
CA PRO A 71 15.43 12.73 21.74
C PRO A 71 15.88 14.19 21.56
N PRO A 72 15.85 14.74 20.34
CA PRO A 72 15.50 14.12 19.06
C PRO A 72 16.73 13.55 18.30
N HIS A 73 17.83 13.25 18.98
CA HIS A 73 19.12 12.87 18.39
C HIS A 73 19.28 11.38 18.13
N ARG A 74 18.75 10.52 19.00
CA ARG A 74 19.03 9.07 18.96
C ARG A 74 17.98 8.22 19.67
N PHE A 75 17.75 7.03 19.13
CA PHE A 75 17.18 5.90 19.86
C PHE A 75 17.87 4.59 19.43
N VAL A 76 17.71 3.54 20.25
CA VAL A 76 18.37 2.26 20.03
C VAL A 76 17.42 1.12 20.33
N ASP A 77 17.39 0.12 19.46
CA ASP A 77 16.73 -1.17 19.69
C ASP A 77 17.73 -2.33 19.73
N TYR A 78 17.38 -3.39 20.46
CA TYR A 78 18.15 -4.62 20.52
C TYR A 78 17.25 -5.86 20.60
N SER A 79 17.77 -7.01 20.15
CA SER A 79 17.04 -8.28 20.28
C SER A 79 17.07 -8.78 21.71
N ALA A 80 15.90 -8.97 22.32
CA ALA A 80 15.77 -9.36 23.74
C ALA A 80 15.41 -10.84 23.95
N ALA A 81 14.83 -11.51 22.96
CA ALA A 81 14.28 -12.87 23.11
C ALA A 81 15.35 -13.98 23.02
N LEU A 82 15.33 -14.95 23.94
CA LEU A 82 16.02 -16.24 23.75
C LEU A 82 15.20 -17.18 22.85
N PRO A 83 15.83 -18.07 22.06
CA PRO A 83 17.29 -18.24 21.89
C PRO A 83 17.90 -17.27 20.87
N LEU A 84 17.09 -16.51 20.13
CA LEU A 84 17.54 -15.66 19.01
C LEU A 84 18.62 -14.65 19.40
N ARG A 85 18.52 -14.04 20.58
CA ARG A 85 19.55 -13.12 21.09
C ARG A 85 20.94 -13.75 21.17
N LEU A 86 21.03 -15.04 21.47
CA LEU A 86 22.32 -15.76 21.54
C LEU A 86 22.81 -16.14 20.14
N LEU A 87 21.91 -16.54 19.26
CA LEU A 87 22.25 -16.99 17.91
C LEU A 87 22.58 -15.82 16.98
N VAL A 88 21.90 -14.69 17.15
CA VAL A 88 22.02 -13.48 16.33
C VAL A 88 21.94 -12.26 17.25
N PRO A 89 23.05 -11.89 17.91
CA PRO A 89 23.06 -10.64 18.68
C PRO A 89 22.77 -9.47 17.74
N TRP A 90 21.91 -8.57 18.19
CA TRP A 90 21.44 -7.42 17.41
C TRP A 90 21.33 -6.20 18.29
N ARG A 91 21.99 -5.12 17.89
CA ARG A 91 21.80 -3.77 18.42
C ARG A 91 21.80 -2.81 17.25
N HIS A 92 20.70 -2.08 17.08
CA HIS A 92 20.49 -1.12 15.99
C HIS A 92 20.34 0.27 16.59
N THR A 93 21.29 1.15 16.26
CA THR A 93 21.33 2.55 16.69
C THR A 93 20.88 3.44 15.53
N HIS A 94 19.90 4.30 15.80
CA HIS A 94 19.35 5.28 14.85
C HIS A 94 19.79 6.67 15.33
N THR A 95 20.49 7.42 14.48
CA THR A 95 21.02 8.76 14.82
C THR A 95 20.59 9.80 13.80
N PHE A 96 20.33 11.02 14.30
CA PHE A 96 19.76 12.13 13.53
C PHE A 96 20.62 13.39 13.70
N ASP A 97 21.44 13.68 12.70
CA ASP A 97 22.37 14.80 12.70
C ASP A 97 21.88 15.92 11.77
N VAL A 98 21.89 17.17 12.26
CA VAL A 98 21.53 18.33 11.43
C VAL A 98 22.65 18.58 10.41
N VAL A 99 22.31 18.55 9.11
CA VAL A 99 23.22 18.91 8.03
C VAL A 99 23.12 20.40 7.72
N SER A 100 21.88 20.89 7.65
CA SER A 100 21.54 22.31 7.52
C SER A 100 20.08 22.50 7.97
N GLU A 101 19.59 23.75 7.94
CA GLU A 101 18.16 24.01 8.11
C GLU A 101 17.34 23.16 7.12
N GLY A 102 16.29 22.49 7.61
CA GLY A 102 15.43 21.61 6.82
C GLY A 102 16.07 20.32 6.31
N ARG A 103 17.30 19.97 6.69
CA ARG A 103 18.01 18.78 6.19
C ARG A 103 18.67 17.98 7.31
N THR A 104 18.30 16.72 7.41
CA THR A 104 18.77 15.82 8.48
C THR A 104 19.43 14.59 7.89
N ARG A 105 20.62 14.27 8.39
CA ARG A 105 21.28 13.00 8.12
C ARG A 105 20.76 11.96 9.09
N VAL A 106 20.19 10.88 8.55
CA VAL A 106 19.83 9.69 9.31
C VAL A 106 20.95 8.68 9.14
N THR A 107 21.44 8.14 10.24
CA THR A 107 22.43 7.06 10.22
C THR A 107 21.94 5.88 11.03
N ASP A 108 21.81 4.75 10.35
CA ASP A 108 21.48 3.45 10.90
C ASP A 108 22.77 2.63 11.08
N GLN A 109 23.08 2.28 12.32
CA GLN A 109 24.21 1.41 12.66
C GLN A 109 23.72 0.13 13.33
N VAL A 110 23.92 -1.02 12.68
CA VAL A 110 23.58 -2.33 13.24
C VAL A 110 24.85 -3.09 13.61
N ALA A 111 25.01 -3.34 14.90
CA ALA A 111 26.00 -4.26 15.44
C ALA A 111 25.39 -5.68 15.51
N THR A 112 25.90 -6.58 14.67
CA THR A 112 25.47 -7.97 14.61
C THR A 112 26.54 -8.88 13.97
N ILE A 113 26.36 -10.19 14.02
CA ILE A 113 27.19 -11.17 13.33
C ILE A 113 26.87 -11.27 11.82
N VAL A 114 25.70 -10.78 11.40
CA VAL A 114 25.31 -10.82 9.99
C VAL A 114 26.20 -9.88 9.17
N PRO A 115 26.83 -10.36 8.06
CA PRO A 115 27.60 -9.50 7.18
C PRO A 115 26.75 -8.38 6.55
N GLY A 116 27.28 -7.15 6.50
CA GLY A 116 26.51 -5.98 6.07
C GLY A 116 25.91 -6.05 4.66
N HIS A 117 26.53 -6.79 3.73
CA HIS A 117 25.97 -6.94 2.38
C HIS A 117 24.62 -7.69 2.36
N PHE A 118 24.32 -8.54 3.35
CA PHE A 118 23.00 -9.15 3.49
C PHE A 118 21.95 -8.19 4.08
N LEU A 119 22.38 -7.13 4.75
CA LEU A 119 21.51 -6.12 5.36
C LEU A 119 21.31 -4.89 4.46
N ARG A 120 22.19 -4.68 3.47
CA ARG A 120 22.21 -3.48 2.64
C ARG A 120 20.86 -3.15 2.02
N SER A 121 20.20 -4.12 1.38
CA SER A 121 18.91 -3.87 0.73
C SER A 121 17.81 -3.44 1.70
N THR A 122 17.83 -3.95 2.93
CA THR A 122 16.91 -3.51 3.99
C THR A 122 17.10 -2.02 4.29
N PHE A 123 18.33 -1.58 4.48
CA PHE A 123 18.61 -0.19 4.85
C PHE A 123 18.40 0.78 3.69
N VAL A 124 18.74 0.39 2.46
CA VAL A 124 18.39 1.18 1.26
C VAL A 124 16.88 1.38 1.14
N TYR A 125 16.09 0.32 1.32
CA TYR A 125 14.62 0.43 1.33
C TYR A 125 14.13 1.36 2.44
N ARG A 126 14.61 1.16 3.67
CA ARG A 126 14.19 1.98 4.84
C ARG A 126 14.43 3.46 4.59
N HIS A 127 15.64 3.82 4.14
CA HIS A 127 16.00 5.21 3.92
C HIS A 127 15.26 5.83 2.74
N ARG A 128 15.09 5.09 1.63
CA ARG A 128 14.28 5.55 0.49
C ARG A 128 12.81 5.71 0.88
N GLN A 129 12.25 4.75 1.60
CA GLN A 129 10.85 4.78 2.04
C GLN A 129 10.58 5.94 3.01
N LEU A 130 11.52 6.21 3.92
CA LEU A 130 11.47 7.35 4.82
C LEU A 130 11.49 8.67 4.05
N ALA A 131 12.44 8.84 3.13
CA ALA A 131 12.55 10.04 2.32
C ALA A 131 11.26 10.28 1.50
N ASP A 132 10.80 9.25 0.79
CA ASP A 132 9.59 9.35 -0.04
C ASP A 132 8.34 9.67 0.83
N ASP A 133 8.21 9.08 2.03
CA ASP A 133 7.09 9.39 2.93
C ASP A 133 7.16 10.83 3.47
N MET A 134 8.35 11.32 3.84
CA MET A 134 8.56 12.69 4.30
C MET A 134 8.26 13.71 3.20
N ASP A 135 8.77 13.48 1.98
CA ASP A 135 8.49 14.33 0.81
C ASP A 135 6.98 14.41 0.53
N ARG A 136 6.28 13.28 0.67
CA ARG A 136 4.83 13.23 0.45
C ARG A 136 4.05 13.99 1.52
N HIS A 137 4.42 13.85 2.79
CA HIS A 137 3.81 14.58 3.89
C HIS A 137 4.06 16.09 3.77
N HIS A 138 5.29 16.48 3.39
CA HIS A 138 5.63 17.88 3.12
C HIS A 138 4.82 18.45 1.95
N TRP A 139 4.71 17.73 0.85
CA TRP A 139 3.84 18.15 -0.25
C TRP A 139 2.39 18.33 0.21
N ALA A 140 1.86 17.42 1.03
CA ALA A 140 0.47 17.47 1.47
C ALA A 140 0.20 18.64 2.40
N SER A 141 1.16 19.03 3.25
CA SER A 141 1.02 20.18 4.15
C SER A 141 0.88 21.51 3.38
N THR A 142 1.36 21.58 2.12
CA THR A 142 1.14 22.73 1.23
C THR A 142 -0.31 22.87 0.77
N LEU A 143 -1.08 21.77 0.75
CA LEU A 143 -2.50 21.76 0.37
C LEU A 143 -3.43 21.77 1.58
N LEU A 144 -3.01 21.13 2.67
CA LEU A 144 -3.78 20.99 3.90
C LEU A 144 -2.85 21.15 5.12
N PRO A 145 -2.83 22.33 5.76
CA PRO A 145 -1.84 22.66 6.79
C PRO A 145 -2.05 21.96 8.15
N GLY A 146 -3.11 21.15 8.30
CA GLY A 146 -3.47 20.54 9.57
C GLY A 146 -3.81 19.05 9.47
N PRO A 147 -3.68 18.30 10.58
CA PRO A 147 -4.07 16.90 10.61
C PRO A 147 -5.58 16.74 10.45
N LEU A 148 -5.98 15.54 10.02
CA LEU A 148 -7.39 15.14 9.87
C LEU A 148 -7.66 13.90 10.69
N THR A 149 -8.93 13.71 11.04
CA THR A 149 -9.47 12.43 11.48
C THR A 149 -10.04 11.67 10.29
N VAL A 150 -9.39 10.57 9.89
CA VAL A 150 -9.73 9.78 8.70
C VAL A 150 -10.29 8.42 9.12
N ALA A 151 -11.53 8.12 8.76
CA ALA A 151 -12.12 6.80 8.96
C ALA A 151 -11.77 5.86 7.80
N VAL A 152 -11.29 4.65 8.11
CA VAL A 152 -10.82 3.69 7.09
C VAL A 152 -11.48 2.33 7.28
N THR A 153 -12.30 1.89 6.30
CA THR A 153 -12.72 0.48 6.22
C THR A 153 -11.63 -0.35 5.53
N GLY A 154 -11.63 -1.67 5.72
CA GLY A 154 -10.61 -2.53 5.10
C GLY A 154 -9.18 -2.25 5.59
N SER A 155 -9.05 -1.59 6.75
CA SER A 155 -7.78 -1.13 7.34
C SER A 155 -6.79 -2.25 7.70
N SER A 156 -7.22 -3.51 7.74
CA SER A 156 -6.37 -4.68 7.95
C SER A 156 -5.92 -5.37 6.65
N GLY A 157 -6.44 -4.94 5.49
CA GLY A 157 -6.03 -5.45 4.19
C GLY A 157 -4.67 -4.90 3.73
N LEU A 158 -4.16 -5.39 2.61
CA LEU A 158 -2.85 -4.98 2.06
C LEU A 158 -2.70 -3.45 1.92
N VAL A 159 -3.64 -2.82 1.22
CA VAL A 159 -3.61 -1.36 0.98
C VAL A 159 -3.97 -0.62 2.26
N GLY A 160 -4.96 -1.11 3.01
CA GLY A 160 -5.43 -0.46 4.24
C GLY A 160 -4.38 -0.40 5.34
N SER A 161 -3.60 -1.46 5.56
CA SER A 161 -2.55 -1.45 6.58
C SER A 161 -1.46 -0.44 6.25
N ALA A 162 -1.01 -0.42 5.00
CA ALA A 162 0.02 0.49 4.53
C ALA A 162 -0.47 1.95 4.52
N LEU A 163 -1.70 2.21 4.08
CA LEU A 163 -2.32 3.54 4.08
C LEU A 163 -2.55 4.06 5.50
N THR A 164 -3.07 3.24 6.41
CA THR A 164 -3.28 3.68 7.80
C THR A 164 -1.97 4.00 8.51
N ALA A 165 -0.90 3.23 8.25
CA ALA A 165 0.44 3.54 8.74
C ALA A 165 0.98 4.84 8.14
N PHE A 166 0.81 5.05 6.83
CA PHE A 166 1.24 6.27 6.15
C PHE A 166 0.51 7.51 6.69
N LEU A 167 -0.82 7.47 6.81
CA LEU A 167 -1.60 8.59 7.36
C LEU A 167 -1.21 8.92 8.81
N SER A 168 -1.02 7.89 9.65
CA SER A 168 -0.66 8.07 11.06
C SER A 168 0.73 8.70 11.20
N THR A 169 1.71 8.27 10.39
CA THR A 169 3.06 8.86 10.38
C THR A 169 3.08 10.30 9.85
N GLY A 170 2.11 10.69 9.02
CA GLY A 170 1.84 12.07 8.62
C GLY A 170 1.20 12.95 9.69
N GLY A 171 0.79 12.36 10.82
CA GLY A 171 0.15 13.07 11.93
C GLY A 171 -1.38 13.09 11.88
N HIS A 172 -2.01 12.45 10.88
CA HIS A 172 -3.46 12.27 10.88
C HIS A 172 -3.88 11.27 11.96
N ARG A 173 -5.08 11.46 12.52
CA ARG A 173 -5.72 10.46 13.37
C ARG A 173 -6.50 9.48 12.49
N VAL A 174 -6.25 8.19 12.63
CA VAL A 174 -6.92 7.16 11.82
C VAL A 174 -7.92 6.39 12.65
N ILE A 175 -9.20 6.46 12.29
CA ILE A 175 -10.26 5.64 12.90
C ILE A 175 -10.49 4.39 12.04
N ARG A 176 -10.09 3.24 12.56
CA ARG A 176 -10.24 1.96 11.85
C ARG A 176 -11.66 1.42 12.01
N LEU A 177 -12.38 1.31 10.90
CA LEU A 177 -13.73 0.74 10.86
C LEU A 177 -13.62 -0.78 10.70
N VAL A 178 -13.77 -1.52 11.80
CA VAL A 178 -13.52 -2.96 11.88
C VAL A 178 -14.80 -3.77 12.05
N ARG A 179 -14.89 -4.95 11.43
CA ARG A 179 -16.09 -5.82 11.52
C ARG A 179 -16.20 -6.61 12.83
N ARG A 180 -15.06 -6.84 13.48
CA ARG A 180 -14.96 -7.48 14.80
C ARG A 180 -15.26 -6.50 15.93
N ALA A 181 -15.27 -6.99 17.17
CA ALA A 181 -15.24 -6.11 18.34
C ALA A 181 -13.99 -5.20 18.28
N PRO A 182 -14.13 -3.88 18.53
CA PRO A 182 -13.00 -2.97 18.67
C PRO A 182 -12.09 -3.40 19.83
N SER A 183 -10.80 -3.23 19.65
CA SER A 183 -9.75 -3.54 20.63
C SER A 183 -8.95 -2.32 21.06
N THR A 184 -9.11 -1.18 20.37
CA THR A 184 -8.40 0.07 20.66
C THR A 184 -9.36 1.26 20.59
N PRO A 185 -9.02 2.42 21.20
CA PRO A 185 -9.86 3.62 21.15
C PRO A 185 -10.06 4.19 19.73
N ASP A 186 -9.11 3.96 18.83
CA ASP A 186 -9.17 4.38 17.43
C ASP A 186 -9.75 3.30 16.50
N GLU A 187 -10.59 2.42 17.05
CA GLU A 187 -11.40 1.46 16.31
C GLU A 187 -12.88 1.65 16.59
N ARG A 188 -13.69 1.60 15.53
CA ARG A 188 -15.15 1.58 15.63
C ARG A 188 -15.69 0.32 14.98
N ARG A 189 -16.70 -0.30 15.61
CA ARG A 189 -17.35 -1.48 15.04
C ARG A 189 -18.17 -1.05 13.84
N TRP A 190 -17.84 -1.57 12.67
CA TRP A 190 -18.59 -1.38 11.44
C TRP A 190 -19.32 -2.67 11.08
N ASN A 191 -20.65 -2.62 11.10
CA ASN A 191 -21.50 -3.64 10.50
C ASN A 191 -21.84 -3.22 9.07
N PRO A 192 -21.35 -3.92 8.03
CA PRO A 192 -21.65 -3.60 6.63
C PRO A 192 -23.14 -3.56 6.31
N ASP A 193 -23.93 -4.40 6.97
CA ASP A 193 -25.37 -4.53 6.71
C ASP A 193 -26.19 -3.48 7.46
N ALA A 194 -25.67 -2.92 8.54
CA ALA A 194 -26.38 -1.93 9.35
C ALA A 194 -25.37 -1.06 10.10
N PRO A 195 -24.68 -0.14 9.40
CA PRO A 195 -23.73 0.76 10.05
C PRO A 195 -24.45 1.64 11.07
N ALA A 196 -23.82 1.88 12.22
CA ALA A 196 -24.38 2.75 13.25
C ALA A 196 -24.47 4.20 12.74
N ALA A 197 -25.45 4.96 13.21
CA ALA A 197 -25.68 6.34 12.76
C ALA A 197 -24.54 7.29 13.18
N ASP A 198 -23.93 7.04 14.33
CA ASP A 198 -22.80 7.79 14.92
C ASP A 198 -21.42 7.27 14.44
N LEU A 199 -21.40 6.31 13.50
CA LEU A 199 -20.16 5.64 13.07
C LEU A 199 -19.09 6.62 12.58
N LEU A 200 -19.51 7.77 12.04
CA LEU A 200 -18.66 8.77 11.41
C LEU A 200 -18.59 10.10 12.18
N ASP A 201 -19.03 10.13 13.44
CA ASP A 201 -18.95 11.34 14.26
C ASP A 201 -17.49 11.78 14.47
N GLY A 202 -17.22 13.07 14.26
CA GLY A 202 -15.87 13.64 14.37
C GLY A 202 -14.86 13.17 13.32
N VAL A 203 -15.34 12.62 12.19
CA VAL A 203 -14.51 12.21 11.06
C VAL A 203 -14.54 13.29 9.97
N ASP A 204 -13.38 13.69 9.48
CA ASP A 204 -13.25 14.68 8.40
C ASP A 204 -13.35 14.03 7.01
N ALA A 205 -12.82 12.81 6.88
CA ALA A 205 -12.75 12.06 5.63
C ALA A 205 -12.97 10.56 5.82
N VAL A 206 -13.65 9.92 4.87
CA VAL A 206 -13.80 8.46 4.80
C VAL A 206 -12.98 7.91 3.66
N ILE A 207 -12.25 6.82 3.91
CA ILE A 207 -11.63 5.98 2.89
C ILE A 207 -12.22 4.57 2.98
N HIS A 208 -13.02 4.20 1.98
CA HIS A 208 -13.70 2.91 1.92
C HIS A 208 -12.91 1.91 1.05
N LEU A 209 -12.13 1.02 1.70
CA LEU A 209 -11.32 -0.02 1.03
C LEU A 209 -11.90 -1.43 1.18
N ALA A 210 -12.95 -1.61 1.97
CA ALA A 210 -13.49 -2.94 2.25
C ALA A 210 -14.13 -3.58 1.02
N GLY A 211 -13.78 -4.85 0.79
CA GLY A 211 -14.41 -5.69 -0.22
C GLY A 211 -13.85 -7.11 -0.13
N ALA A 212 -14.64 -8.11 -0.57
CA ALA A 212 -14.12 -9.47 -0.68
C ALA A 212 -13.06 -9.54 -1.79
N SER A 213 -12.06 -10.41 -1.65
CA SER A 213 -11.06 -10.64 -2.71
C SER A 213 -11.76 -11.03 -4.02
N ILE A 214 -11.34 -10.42 -5.14
CA ILE A 214 -11.75 -10.82 -6.50
C ILE A 214 -10.99 -12.06 -7.00
N ALA A 215 -9.90 -12.43 -6.31
CA ALA A 215 -9.12 -13.61 -6.68
C ALA A 215 -9.89 -14.88 -6.33
N GLY A 216 -10.09 -15.73 -7.34
CA GLY A 216 -10.81 -16.99 -7.20
C GLY A 216 -11.50 -17.39 -8.49
N ARG A 217 -12.20 -18.53 -8.43
CA ARG A 217 -13.06 -18.98 -9.54
C ARG A 217 -14.39 -18.23 -9.51
N PHE A 218 -14.78 -17.68 -10.66
CA PHE A 218 -16.02 -16.92 -10.82
C PHE A 218 -17.23 -17.85 -10.92
N THR A 219 -17.51 -18.59 -9.85
CA THR A 219 -18.77 -19.32 -9.67
C THR A 219 -19.90 -18.34 -9.34
N ASP A 220 -21.15 -18.74 -9.52
CA ASP A 220 -22.31 -17.90 -9.18
C ASP A 220 -22.27 -17.40 -7.72
N GLY A 221 -21.85 -18.27 -6.79
CA GLY A 221 -21.67 -17.92 -5.39
C GLY A 221 -20.56 -16.90 -5.17
N HIS A 222 -19.42 -17.05 -5.84
CA HIS A 222 -18.32 -16.09 -5.75
C HIS A 222 -18.68 -14.73 -6.36
N ARG A 223 -19.37 -14.73 -7.51
CA ARG A 223 -19.85 -13.50 -8.16
C ARG A 223 -20.84 -12.73 -7.28
N ARG A 224 -21.79 -13.43 -6.64
CA ARG A 224 -22.69 -12.83 -5.64
C ARG A 224 -21.90 -12.25 -4.47
N ALA A 225 -20.97 -13.02 -3.89
CA ALA A 225 -20.15 -12.53 -2.79
C ALA A 225 -19.30 -11.29 -3.16
N ILE A 226 -18.76 -11.23 -4.38
CA ILE A 226 -18.04 -10.05 -4.89
C ILE A 226 -18.96 -8.82 -4.89
N ARG A 227 -20.18 -8.98 -5.40
CA ARG A 227 -21.20 -7.92 -5.51
C ARG A 227 -21.70 -7.47 -4.13
N ASP A 228 -22.15 -8.42 -3.32
CA ASP A 228 -22.78 -8.18 -2.02
C ASP A 228 -21.79 -7.58 -1.00
N SER A 229 -20.49 -7.88 -1.15
CA SER A 229 -19.44 -7.29 -0.30
C SER A 229 -19.06 -5.84 -0.67
N ARG A 230 -19.57 -5.29 -1.78
CA ARG A 230 -19.18 -3.97 -2.30
C ARG A 230 -20.36 -3.00 -2.36
N ILE A 231 -21.42 -3.33 -3.08
CA ILE A 231 -22.46 -2.36 -3.45
C ILE A 231 -23.23 -1.89 -2.22
N GLU A 232 -23.96 -2.80 -1.57
CA GLU A 232 -24.82 -2.46 -0.43
C GLU A 232 -24.03 -1.89 0.77
N PRO A 233 -22.88 -2.46 1.17
CA PRO A 233 -22.03 -1.86 2.19
C PRO A 233 -21.54 -0.44 1.85
N THR A 234 -21.18 -0.17 0.59
CA THR A 234 -20.77 1.16 0.14
C THR A 234 -21.94 2.13 0.23
N ARG A 235 -23.12 1.74 -0.28
CA ARG A 235 -24.35 2.56 -0.24
C ARG A 235 -24.70 2.95 1.19
N ARG A 236 -24.77 1.98 2.10
CA ARG A 236 -25.12 2.24 3.50
C ARG A 236 -24.09 3.12 4.21
N LEU A 237 -22.80 2.95 3.92
CA LEU A 237 -21.77 3.82 4.48
C LEU A 237 -21.85 5.26 3.92
N ALA A 238 -22.15 5.40 2.62
CA ALA A 238 -22.38 6.69 1.98
C ALA A 238 -23.62 7.40 2.55
N GLU A 239 -24.68 6.66 2.88
CA GLU A 239 -25.88 7.19 3.56
C GLU A 239 -25.56 7.70 4.97
N VAL A 240 -24.75 6.95 5.74
CA VAL A 240 -24.30 7.43 7.06
C VAL A 240 -23.43 8.69 6.92
N ALA A 241 -22.56 8.74 5.92
CA ALA A 241 -21.74 9.92 5.64
C ALA A 241 -22.60 11.13 5.27
N ALA A 242 -23.63 10.93 4.43
CA ALA A 242 -24.58 11.95 4.01
C ALA A 242 -25.44 12.49 5.16
N ALA A 243 -25.85 11.62 6.10
CA ALA A 243 -26.72 11.99 7.21
C ALA A 243 -25.99 12.67 8.38
N SER A 244 -24.65 12.62 8.41
CA SER A 244 -23.86 13.13 9.53
C SER A 244 -23.67 14.65 9.42
N GLY A 245 -24.42 15.41 10.23
CA GLY A 245 -24.46 16.89 10.18
C GLY A 245 -23.12 17.58 10.47
N GLN A 246 -22.25 16.97 11.30
CA GLN A 246 -20.86 17.37 11.54
C GLN A 246 -19.87 16.30 11.04
N GLY A 247 -20.29 15.55 10.03
CA GLY A 247 -19.57 14.41 9.49
C GLY A 247 -18.58 14.76 8.38
N PRO A 248 -18.09 13.72 7.68
CA PRO A 248 -17.03 13.87 6.69
C PRO A 248 -17.45 14.78 5.54
N LYS A 249 -16.48 15.51 5.00
CA LYS A 249 -16.65 16.29 3.76
C LYS A 249 -16.13 15.55 2.53
N ILE A 250 -15.41 14.45 2.75
CA ILE A 250 -14.68 13.72 1.72
C ILE A 250 -15.03 12.24 1.85
N PHE A 251 -15.39 11.63 0.73
CA PHE A 251 -15.67 10.20 0.64
C PHE A 251 -14.85 9.58 -0.49
N VAL A 252 -13.74 8.93 -0.13
CA VAL A 252 -12.89 8.21 -1.08
C VAL A 252 -13.32 6.75 -1.09
N SER A 253 -13.84 6.28 -2.23
CA SER A 253 -14.18 4.87 -2.42
C SER A 253 -13.13 4.19 -3.27
N ALA A 254 -12.71 3.00 -2.86
CA ALA A 254 -11.99 2.11 -3.77
C ALA A 254 -12.88 1.82 -5.00
N SER A 255 -12.20 1.60 -6.13
CA SER A 255 -12.77 1.14 -7.40
C SER A 255 -11.69 0.29 -8.11
N ALA A 256 -11.92 -0.09 -9.37
CA ALA A 256 -10.94 -0.85 -10.15
C ALA A 256 -10.98 -0.44 -11.63
N ILE A 257 -9.83 -0.59 -12.31
CA ILE A 257 -9.78 -0.47 -13.78
C ILE A 257 -10.62 -1.54 -14.50
N GLY A 258 -11.11 -2.55 -13.78
CA GLY A 258 -12.15 -3.47 -14.26
C GLY A 258 -13.42 -2.77 -14.78
N TYR A 259 -13.64 -1.49 -14.43
CA TYR A 259 -14.66 -0.63 -15.04
C TYR A 259 -14.60 -0.64 -16.58
N TYR A 260 -13.41 -0.68 -17.16
CA TYR A 260 -13.22 -0.60 -18.62
C TYR A 260 -13.46 -1.92 -19.35
N GLY A 261 -13.82 -2.99 -18.64
CA GLY A 261 -14.04 -4.33 -19.19
C GLY A 261 -12.74 -5.09 -19.43
N PRO A 262 -12.79 -6.41 -19.65
CA PRO A 262 -11.61 -7.26 -19.63
C PRO A 262 -10.69 -7.10 -20.84
N ASP A 263 -11.16 -6.50 -21.94
CA ASP A 263 -10.39 -6.37 -23.18
C ASP A 263 -10.78 -5.10 -23.93
N ARG A 264 -9.80 -4.22 -24.11
CA ARG A 264 -9.88 -3.00 -24.93
C ARG A 264 -8.72 -2.90 -25.92
N GLY A 265 -7.92 -3.97 -26.06
CA GLY A 265 -6.73 -4.00 -26.91
C GLY A 265 -5.81 -2.79 -26.71
N ASP A 266 -5.38 -2.18 -27.82
CA ASP A 266 -4.44 -1.04 -27.81
C ASP A 266 -5.08 0.33 -27.53
N GLU A 267 -6.39 0.40 -27.28
CA GLU A 267 -7.10 1.64 -26.93
C GLU A 267 -6.54 2.22 -25.63
N VAL A 268 -6.16 3.50 -25.66
CA VAL A 268 -5.69 4.23 -24.48
C VAL A 268 -6.90 4.70 -23.67
N LEU A 269 -7.03 4.20 -22.45
CA LEU A 269 -8.20 4.43 -21.59
C LEU A 269 -7.95 5.56 -20.59
N HIS A 270 -8.88 6.51 -20.53
CA HIS A 270 -8.93 7.69 -19.68
C HIS A 270 -10.14 7.63 -18.73
N GLU A 271 -10.14 8.45 -17.68
CA GLU A 271 -11.21 8.47 -16.66
C GLU A 271 -12.61 8.84 -17.19
N GLN A 272 -12.67 9.49 -18.35
CA GLN A 272 -13.91 9.90 -19.01
C GLN A 272 -14.47 8.83 -19.96
N ASP A 273 -13.70 7.79 -20.25
CA ASP A 273 -14.12 6.77 -21.20
C ASP A 273 -15.27 5.93 -20.64
N PRO A 274 -16.16 5.44 -21.52
CA PRO A 274 -17.30 4.68 -21.10
C PRO A 274 -16.88 3.34 -20.46
N ARG A 275 -17.74 2.88 -19.57
CA ARG A 275 -17.70 1.53 -19.00
C ARG A 275 -17.59 0.49 -20.12
N GLY A 276 -16.71 -0.49 -19.93
CA GLY A 276 -16.64 -1.63 -20.83
C GLY A 276 -17.74 -2.66 -20.57
N HIS A 277 -17.63 -3.80 -21.24
CA HIS A 277 -18.55 -4.92 -21.07
C HIS A 277 -18.00 -5.97 -20.09
N GLY A 278 -18.87 -6.85 -19.61
CA GLY A 278 -18.49 -7.98 -18.77
C GLY A 278 -18.84 -7.78 -17.30
N PHE A 279 -18.79 -8.89 -16.56
CA PHE A 279 -19.27 -8.95 -15.18
C PHE A 279 -18.52 -7.98 -14.26
N LEU A 280 -17.19 -7.88 -14.38
CA LEU A 280 -16.43 -6.95 -13.54
C LEU A 280 -16.75 -5.49 -13.85
N ALA A 281 -16.99 -5.15 -15.12
CA ALA A 281 -17.37 -3.81 -15.51
C ALA A 281 -18.73 -3.42 -14.91
N ASP A 282 -19.71 -4.32 -14.95
CA ASP A 282 -21.03 -4.11 -14.31
C ASP A 282 -20.87 -3.91 -12.79
N VAL A 283 -20.12 -4.80 -12.12
CA VAL A 283 -19.88 -4.71 -10.66
C VAL A 283 -19.21 -3.39 -10.27
N VAL A 284 -18.20 -2.96 -11.02
CA VAL A 284 -17.47 -1.73 -10.69
C VAL A 284 -18.35 -0.51 -10.92
N ALA A 285 -19.16 -0.47 -11.97
CA ALA A 285 -20.10 0.63 -12.19
C ALA A 285 -21.15 0.72 -11.09
N ASP A 286 -21.80 -0.41 -10.74
CA ASP A 286 -22.76 -0.44 -9.62
C ASP A 286 -22.09 -0.03 -8.29
N TRP A 287 -20.81 -0.38 -8.10
CA TRP A 287 -20.05 -0.02 -6.92
C TRP A 287 -19.72 1.47 -6.85
N GLU A 288 -19.36 2.10 -7.98
CA GLU A 288 -19.17 3.55 -8.04
C GLU A 288 -20.50 4.27 -7.79
N ASP A 289 -21.59 3.84 -8.42
CA ASP A 289 -22.93 4.41 -8.24
C ASP A 289 -23.43 4.29 -6.79
N ALA A 290 -23.01 3.26 -6.05
CA ALA A 290 -23.36 3.10 -4.64
C ALA A 290 -22.87 4.25 -3.74
N ALA A 291 -21.86 5.03 -4.14
CA ALA A 291 -21.42 6.19 -3.36
C ALA A 291 -22.26 7.46 -3.63
N LYS A 292 -23.24 7.40 -4.54
CA LYS A 292 -24.11 8.53 -4.91
C LYS A 292 -24.77 9.25 -3.73
N PRO A 293 -25.26 8.59 -2.67
CA PRO A 293 -25.83 9.29 -1.51
C PRO A 293 -24.89 10.33 -0.89
N ALA A 294 -23.58 10.05 -0.83
CA ALA A 294 -22.59 11.00 -0.34
C ALA A 294 -22.43 12.19 -1.30
N ALA A 295 -22.37 11.93 -2.61
CA ALA A 295 -22.27 12.98 -3.62
C ALA A 295 -23.51 13.89 -3.64
N ASP A 296 -24.70 13.31 -3.56
CA ASP A 296 -25.97 14.03 -3.55
C ASP A 296 -26.13 14.90 -2.28
N ALA A 297 -25.49 14.51 -1.17
CA ALA A 297 -25.37 15.32 0.05
C ALA A 297 -24.25 16.38 0.01
N GLY A 298 -23.56 16.52 -1.12
CA GLY A 298 -22.53 17.54 -1.34
C GLY A 298 -21.13 17.16 -0.84
N LEU A 299 -20.89 15.89 -0.45
CA LEU A 299 -19.54 15.44 -0.14
C LEU A 299 -18.72 15.33 -1.43
N ARG A 300 -17.42 15.62 -1.33
CA ARG A 300 -16.50 15.35 -2.43
C ARG A 300 -16.23 13.85 -2.51
N VAL A 301 -16.75 13.21 -3.56
CA VAL A 301 -16.55 11.78 -3.80
C VAL A 301 -15.41 11.56 -4.80
N VAL A 302 -14.51 10.63 -4.47
CA VAL A 302 -13.42 10.18 -5.36
C VAL A 302 -13.49 8.66 -5.49
N HIS A 303 -13.51 8.15 -6.72
CA HIS A 303 -13.45 6.71 -7.01
C HIS A 303 -12.06 6.35 -7.50
N VAL A 304 -11.32 5.57 -6.73
CA VAL A 304 -9.93 5.22 -7.04
C VAL A 304 -9.91 3.93 -7.86
N ARG A 305 -9.96 4.05 -9.19
CA ARG A 305 -9.91 2.93 -10.15
C ARG A 305 -8.50 2.33 -10.16
N THR A 306 -8.29 1.38 -9.26
CA THR A 306 -6.97 0.81 -8.97
C THR A 306 -6.54 -0.19 -10.05
N GLY A 307 -5.28 -0.10 -10.49
CA GLY A 307 -4.64 -1.08 -11.36
C GLY A 307 -4.10 -2.32 -10.64
N ILE A 308 -3.18 -3.04 -11.30
CA ILE A 308 -2.52 -4.22 -10.74
C ILE A 308 -1.45 -3.78 -9.72
N VAL A 309 -1.81 -3.83 -8.44
CA VAL A 309 -0.93 -3.42 -7.33
C VAL A 309 0.29 -4.34 -7.22
N GLN A 310 1.48 -3.73 -7.23
CA GLN A 310 2.77 -4.40 -7.06
C GLN A 310 3.16 -4.39 -5.59
N SER A 311 3.14 -5.57 -4.96
CA SER A 311 3.65 -5.79 -3.61
C SER A 311 3.98 -7.27 -3.40
N PRO A 312 5.11 -7.63 -2.79
CA PRO A 312 5.42 -9.04 -2.48
C PRO A 312 4.53 -9.61 -1.36
N SER A 313 3.85 -8.75 -0.59
CA SER A 313 3.03 -9.15 0.55
C SER A 313 1.57 -9.48 0.16
N GLY A 314 1.16 -9.18 -1.07
CA GLY A 314 -0.18 -9.48 -1.59
C GLY A 314 -0.31 -9.34 -3.11
N GLY A 315 -1.53 -9.40 -3.62
CA GLY A 315 -1.79 -9.23 -5.06
C GLY A 315 -1.11 -10.27 -5.95
N VAL A 316 -0.94 -9.90 -7.22
CA VAL A 316 -0.41 -10.78 -8.28
C VAL A 316 1.09 -11.08 -8.06
N LEU A 317 1.87 -10.08 -7.63
CA LEU A 317 3.31 -10.25 -7.43
C LEU A 317 3.63 -11.29 -6.35
N ARG A 318 2.88 -11.34 -5.24
CA ARG A 318 3.04 -12.40 -4.23
C ARG A 318 2.84 -13.81 -4.79
N LEU A 319 1.93 -13.97 -5.76
CA LEU A 319 1.66 -15.27 -6.39
C LEU A 319 2.73 -15.65 -7.42
N GLN A 320 3.20 -14.68 -8.21
CA GLN A 320 4.19 -14.90 -9.27
C GLN A 320 5.61 -15.05 -8.74
N ARG A 321 5.98 -14.27 -7.72
CA ARG A 321 7.34 -14.24 -7.13
C ARG A 321 7.96 -15.64 -6.93
N PRO A 322 7.32 -16.59 -6.21
CA PRO A 322 7.95 -17.90 -5.97
C PRO A 322 8.19 -18.68 -7.27
N LEU A 323 7.31 -18.55 -8.28
CA LEU A 323 7.49 -19.21 -9.58
C LEU A 323 8.70 -18.65 -10.33
N PHE A 324 8.84 -17.32 -10.32
CA PHE A 324 10.00 -16.67 -10.94
C PHE A 324 11.30 -16.94 -10.18
N GLU A 325 11.29 -16.98 -8.84
CA GLU A 325 12.47 -17.27 -8.01
C GLU A 325 13.08 -18.65 -8.30
N VAL A 326 12.27 -19.63 -8.70
CA VAL A 326 12.70 -20.98 -9.12
C VAL A 326 12.86 -21.16 -10.63
N GLY A 327 12.73 -20.09 -11.42
CA GLY A 327 12.89 -20.14 -12.88
C GLY A 327 11.72 -20.78 -13.65
N LEU A 328 10.55 -20.91 -13.02
CA LEU A 328 9.29 -21.39 -13.61
C LEU A 328 8.34 -20.24 -13.98
N GLY A 329 8.82 -19.00 -13.90
CA GLY A 329 8.09 -17.81 -14.37
C GLY A 329 8.05 -17.75 -15.90
N GLY A 330 7.03 -17.10 -16.44
CA GLY A 330 6.82 -17.03 -17.88
C GLY A 330 5.71 -16.07 -18.29
N ARG A 331 5.70 -15.76 -19.59
CA ARG A 331 4.63 -14.96 -20.21
C ARG A 331 3.31 -15.72 -20.23
N LEU A 332 2.20 -14.99 -20.10
CA LEU A 332 0.84 -15.53 -20.17
C LEU A 332 0.33 -15.43 -21.61
N GLY A 333 -0.03 -16.57 -22.22
CA GLY A 333 -0.54 -16.61 -23.59
C GLY A 333 0.43 -15.99 -24.60
N ALA A 334 -0.07 -15.13 -25.49
CA ALA A 334 0.75 -14.40 -26.46
C ALA A 334 1.70 -13.40 -25.78
N GLY A 335 1.38 -12.90 -24.60
CA GLY A 335 2.17 -11.92 -23.86
C GLY A 335 1.94 -10.46 -24.30
N THR A 336 1.00 -10.23 -25.23
CA THR A 336 0.76 -8.90 -25.81
C THR A 336 -0.20 -8.05 -25.00
N GLN A 337 -0.98 -8.63 -24.09
CA GLN A 337 -1.96 -7.89 -23.30
C GLN A 337 -1.31 -6.81 -22.43
N TRP A 338 -1.96 -5.66 -22.31
CA TRP A 338 -1.53 -4.53 -21.51
C TRP A 338 -1.81 -4.74 -20.02
N LEU A 339 -0.79 -4.53 -19.20
CA LEU A 339 -0.86 -4.49 -17.75
C LEU A 339 -0.74 -3.05 -17.28
N SER A 340 -1.86 -2.52 -16.81
CA SER A 340 -1.90 -1.27 -16.07
C SER A 340 -1.66 -1.54 -14.58
N TRP A 341 -0.40 -1.43 -14.17
CA TRP A 341 0.09 -1.72 -12.82
C TRP A 341 0.24 -0.45 -11.98
N ILE A 342 0.42 -0.57 -10.66
CA ILE A 342 0.82 0.55 -9.79
C ILE A 342 1.65 0.01 -8.62
N ASP A 343 2.70 0.73 -8.21
CA ASP A 343 3.40 0.43 -6.96
C ASP A 343 2.48 0.67 -5.75
N ILE A 344 2.59 -0.15 -4.71
CA ILE A 344 1.70 0.01 -3.54
C ILE A 344 1.87 1.38 -2.85
N ASP A 345 3.06 1.98 -2.83
CA ASP A 345 3.26 3.29 -2.21
C ASP A 345 2.71 4.42 -3.09
N ASP A 346 2.80 4.28 -4.41
CA ASP A 346 2.12 5.19 -5.35
C ASP A 346 0.59 5.14 -5.17
N LEU A 347 0.03 3.94 -4.96
CA LEU A 347 -1.40 3.81 -4.66
C LEU A 347 -1.78 4.51 -3.34
N ILE A 348 -0.96 4.37 -2.29
CA ILE A 348 -1.16 5.07 -1.01
C ILE A 348 -1.13 6.58 -1.23
N ASP A 349 -0.20 7.08 -2.03
CA ASP A 349 -0.07 8.50 -2.36
C ASP A 349 -1.30 9.04 -3.10
N VAL A 350 -1.93 8.22 -3.95
CA VAL A 350 -3.18 8.55 -4.64
C VAL A 350 -4.35 8.62 -3.64
N TYR A 351 -4.48 7.66 -2.72
CA TYR A 351 -5.51 7.74 -1.68
C TYR A 351 -5.31 8.95 -0.77
N HIS A 352 -4.07 9.24 -0.38
CA HIS A 352 -3.75 10.45 0.39
C HIS A 352 -4.09 11.71 -0.40
N ARG A 353 -3.74 11.76 -1.70
CA ARG A 353 -4.13 12.87 -2.59
C ARG A 353 -5.64 13.06 -2.63
N ALA A 354 -6.40 11.97 -2.78
CA ALA A 354 -7.85 12.01 -2.80
C ALA A 354 -8.44 12.62 -1.53
N VAL A 355 -7.77 12.48 -0.39
CA VAL A 355 -8.13 13.18 0.85
C VAL A 355 -7.78 14.67 0.76
N VAL A 356 -6.52 15.03 0.48
CA VAL A 356 -6.03 16.40 0.69
C VAL A 356 -6.21 17.36 -0.49
N ASP A 357 -6.34 16.87 -1.73
CA ASP A 357 -6.50 17.69 -2.93
C ASP A 357 -7.98 17.97 -3.21
N SER A 358 -8.43 19.17 -2.87
CA SER A 358 -9.82 19.62 -3.09
C SER A 358 -10.24 19.66 -4.56
N GLY A 359 -9.27 19.71 -5.49
CA GLY A 359 -9.53 19.68 -6.93
C GLY A 359 -9.69 18.29 -7.52
N LEU A 360 -9.51 17.22 -6.74
CA LEU A 360 -9.65 15.83 -7.20
C LEU A 360 -11.02 15.27 -6.81
N SER A 361 -11.84 14.92 -7.81
CA SER A 361 -13.18 14.36 -7.65
C SER A 361 -13.57 13.41 -8.80
N GLY A 362 -14.60 12.60 -8.56
CA GLY A 362 -15.10 11.60 -9.51
C GLY A 362 -14.13 10.43 -9.71
N PRO A 363 -14.16 9.74 -10.87
CA PRO A 363 -13.25 8.63 -11.14
C PRO A 363 -11.81 9.13 -11.31
N VAL A 364 -10.85 8.38 -10.76
CA VAL A 364 -9.41 8.62 -10.83
C VAL A 364 -8.72 7.29 -11.12
N ASN A 365 -7.96 7.21 -12.22
CA ASN A 365 -7.19 6.01 -12.53
C ASN A 365 -5.92 5.98 -11.67
N ALA A 366 -5.84 5.02 -10.76
CA ALA A 366 -4.67 4.77 -9.93
C ALA A 366 -3.81 3.68 -10.56
N VAL A 367 -3.10 4.08 -11.62
CA VAL A 367 -2.15 3.29 -12.40
C VAL A 367 -0.84 4.08 -12.53
N ALA A 368 0.29 3.39 -12.67
CA ALA A 368 1.54 4.01 -13.07
C ALA A 368 1.40 4.61 -14.49
N PRO A 369 2.16 5.68 -14.81
CA PRO A 369 2.03 6.37 -16.10
C PRO A 369 2.48 5.52 -17.30
N ASN A 370 3.31 4.50 -17.05
CA ASN A 370 3.90 3.64 -18.09
C ASN A 370 3.35 2.20 -17.96
N PRO A 371 2.15 1.90 -18.51
CA PRO A 371 1.67 0.51 -18.60
C PRO A 371 2.60 -0.29 -19.52
N VAL A 372 2.71 -1.59 -19.26
CA VAL A 372 3.62 -2.49 -20.01
C VAL A 372 2.86 -3.65 -20.61
N ARG A 373 3.41 -4.32 -21.63
CA ARG A 373 2.88 -5.61 -22.09
C ARG A 373 3.29 -6.75 -21.15
N ASN A 374 2.57 -7.87 -21.18
CA ASN A 374 2.87 -9.02 -20.33
C ASN A 374 4.26 -9.62 -20.58
N GLU A 375 4.71 -9.63 -21.83
CA GLU A 375 6.06 -10.06 -22.20
C GLU A 375 7.14 -9.18 -21.56
N GLU A 376 6.92 -7.87 -21.54
CA GLU A 376 7.82 -6.90 -20.91
C GLU A 376 7.80 -7.06 -19.39
N TYR A 377 6.61 -7.17 -18.78
CA TYR A 377 6.48 -7.44 -17.34
C TYR A 377 7.25 -8.71 -16.94
N THR A 378 7.08 -9.79 -17.72
CA THR A 378 7.79 -11.06 -17.51
C THR A 378 9.30 -10.87 -17.59
N ALA A 379 9.79 -10.18 -18.62
CA ALA A 379 11.21 -9.93 -18.82
C ALA A 379 11.81 -9.09 -17.69
N VAL A 380 11.12 -8.04 -17.25
CA VAL A 380 11.57 -7.17 -16.15
C VAL A 380 11.61 -7.95 -14.84
N LEU A 381 10.55 -8.68 -14.48
CA LEU A 381 10.52 -9.46 -13.24
C LEU A 381 11.61 -10.53 -13.20
N ALA A 382 11.84 -11.23 -14.32
CA ALA A 382 12.90 -12.20 -14.50
C ALA A 382 14.29 -11.58 -14.30
N SER A 383 14.52 -10.41 -14.93
CA SER A 383 15.75 -9.62 -14.79
C SER A 383 16.01 -9.18 -13.36
N VAL A 384 15.00 -8.61 -12.68
CA VAL A 384 15.09 -8.16 -11.28
C VAL A 384 15.44 -9.32 -10.34
N LEU A 385 14.84 -10.50 -10.56
CA LEU A 385 15.10 -11.69 -9.77
C LEU A 385 16.37 -12.46 -10.20
N HIS A 386 17.02 -12.06 -11.29
CA HIS A 386 18.17 -12.76 -11.89
C HIS A 386 17.85 -14.23 -12.18
N ARG A 387 16.71 -14.47 -12.84
CA ARG A 387 16.20 -15.80 -13.19
C ARG A 387 15.74 -15.85 -14.64
N PRO A 388 15.90 -16.99 -15.35
CA PRO A 388 15.34 -17.13 -16.69
C PRO A 388 13.81 -17.18 -16.63
N ALA A 389 13.14 -16.71 -17.70
CA ALA A 389 11.68 -16.77 -17.85
C ALA A 389 11.26 -17.01 -19.31
N PHE A 390 11.90 -18.00 -19.96
CA PHE A 390 11.71 -18.27 -21.39
C PHE A 390 10.50 -19.14 -21.70
N LEU A 391 10.01 -19.92 -20.72
CA LEU A 391 8.91 -20.85 -20.93
C LEU A 391 7.58 -20.09 -20.85
N PRO A 392 6.76 -20.06 -21.92
CA PRO A 392 5.41 -19.52 -21.80
C PRO A 392 4.61 -20.35 -20.79
N VAL A 393 3.82 -19.69 -19.97
CA VAL A 393 2.89 -20.35 -19.06
C VAL A 393 1.80 -21.02 -19.90
N PRO A 394 1.54 -22.33 -19.74
CA PRO A 394 0.47 -22.99 -20.47
C PRO A 394 -0.89 -22.34 -20.21
N ASP A 395 -1.71 -22.19 -21.25
CA ASP A 395 -3.02 -21.50 -21.18
C ASP A 395 -3.99 -22.12 -20.17
N PHE A 396 -3.80 -23.40 -19.82
CA PHE A 396 -4.61 -24.06 -18.80
C PHE A 396 -4.23 -23.66 -17.37
N GLY A 397 -3.04 -23.10 -17.12
CA GLY A 397 -2.57 -22.74 -15.78
C GLY A 397 -3.48 -21.71 -15.09
N PRO A 398 -3.70 -20.52 -15.67
CA PRO A 398 -4.64 -19.54 -15.16
C PRO A 398 -6.07 -20.09 -15.07
N LYS A 399 -6.52 -20.86 -16.08
CA LYS A 399 -7.86 -21.47 -16.08
C LYS A 399 -8.04 -22.49 -14.95
N LEU A 400 -7.00 -23.23 -14.59
CA LEU A 400 -7.04 -24.17 -13.48
C LEU A 400 -7.21 -23.44 -12.15
N LEU A 401 -6.52 -22.31 -11.95
CA LEU A 401 -6.59 -21.55 -10.70
C LEU A 401 -7.85 -20.68 -10.59
N LEU A 402 -8.21 -19.98 -11.66
CA LEU A 402 -9.23 -18.91 -11.68
C LEU A 402 -10.51 -19.29 -12.44
N GLY A 403 -10.56 -20.48 -13.06
CA GLY A 403 -11.61 -20.82 -14.01
C GLY A 403 -11.48 -20.02 -15.31
N GLU A 404 -12.30 -20.32 -16.31
CA GLU A 404 -12.23 -19.65 -17.62
C GLU A 404 -12.55 -18.15 -17.52
N GLN A 405 -13.61 -17.82 -16.80
CA GLN A 405 -14.01 -16.42 -16.61
C GLN A 405 -12.97 -15.65 -15.78
N GLY A 406 -12.48 -16.19 -14.66
CA GLY A 406 -11.46 -15.49 -13.86
C GLY A 406 -10.12 -15.35 -14.59
N ALA A 407 -9.76 -16.32 -15.44
CA ALA A 407 -8.60 -16.20 -16.32
C ALA A 407 -8.79 -15.04 -17.31
N ARG A 408 -9.96 -14.94 -17.97
CA ARG A 408 -10.25 -13.85 -18.92
C ARG A 408 -10.34 -12.47 -18.24
N GLU A 409 -11.04 -12.39 -17.13
CA GLU A 409 -11.35 -11.12 -16.46
C GLU A 409 -10.18 -10.55 -15.64
N LEU A 410 -9.18 -11.37 -15.28
CA LEU A 410 -8.07 -10.96 -14.42
C LEU A 410 -6.68 -11.27 -15.00
N ALA A 411 -6.45 -12.52 -15.43
CA ALA A 411 -5.10 -12.95 -15.84
C ALA A 411 -4.75 -12.58 -17.29
N LEU A 412 -5.76 -12.57 -18.15
CA LEU A 412 -5.67 -12.23 -19.58
C LEU A 412 -6.32 -10.89 -19.89
N ALA A 413 -6.61 -10.08 -18.86
CA ALA A 413 -7.18 -8.76 -19.06
C ALA A 413 -6.20 -7.89 -19.86
N ASP A 414 -6.73 -7.15 -20.84
CA ASP A 414 -5.99 -6.29 -21.76
C ASP A 414 -6.51 -4.86 -21.65
N GLN A 415 -5.84 -4.06 -20.82
CA GLN A 415 -6.26 -2.71 -20.48
C GLN A 415 -5.07 -1.76 -20.47
N ARG A 416 -5.04 -0.82 -21.42
CA ARG A 416 -4.03 0.23 -21.50
C ARG A 416 -4.53 1.54 -20.89
N VAL A 417 -4.51 1.61 -19.57
CA VAL A 417 -5.09 2.72 -18.79
C VAL A 417 -4.03 3.78 -18.51
N THR A 418 -4.43 5.05 -18.60
CA THR A 418 -3.59 6.19 -18.23
C THR A 418 -4.11 6.89 -16.97
N PRO A 419 -3.22 7.44 -16.13
CA PRO A 419 -3.62 8.18 -14.94
C PRO A 419 -3.84 9.67 -15.28
N GLY A 420 -4.69 9.95 -16.27
CA GLY A 420 -4.86 11.28 -16.87
C GLY A 420 -5.11 12.39 -15.84
N LYS A 421 -6.08 12.21 -14.93
CA LYS A 421 -6.35 13.21 -13.90
C LYS A 421 -5.20 13.40 -12.92
N LEU A 422 -4.43 12.36 -12.61
CA LEU A 422 -3.26 12.50 -11.73
C LEU A 422 -2.16 13.31 -12.41
N LEU A 423 -1.92 13.07 -13.71
CA LEU A 423 -0.93 13.80 -14.50
C LEU A 423 -1.32 15.28 -14.65
N ASP A 424 -2.58 15.58 -14.98
CA ASP A 424 -3.09 16.96 -15.10
C ASP A 424 -2.97 17.74 -13.79
N ARG A 425 -3.02 17.02 -12.67
CA ARG A 425 -2.87 17.57 -11.32
C ARG A 425 -1.40 17.59 -10.85
N GLY A 426 -0.45 17.24 -11.71
CA GLY A 426 0.99 17.24 -11.40
C GLY A 426 1.37 16.21 -10.32
N HIS A 427 0.68 15.07 -10.26
CA HIS A 427 1.03 13.99 -9.36
C HIS A 427 2.42 13.44 -9.69
N ARG A 428 3.28 13.38 -8.68
CA ARG A 428 4.61 12.77 -8.81
C ARG A 428 4.51 11.32 -8.35
N PHE A 429 4.74 10.41 -9.28
CA PHE A 429 4.85 8.99 -8.97
C PHE A 429 6.24 8.70 -8.39
N ARG A 430 6.30 7.97 -7.28
CA ARG A 430 7.54 7.49 -6.66
C ARG A 430 8.26 6.51 -7.58
N ARG A 431 7.52 5.65 -8.28
CA ARG A 431 8.07 4.63 -9.20
C ARG A 431 7.25 4.58 -10.50
N PRO A 432 7.52 5.50 -11.46
CA PRO A 432 6.81 5.51 -12.74
C PRO A 432 7.15 4.31 -13.63
N ASP A 433 8.31 3.67 -13.42
CA ASP A 433 8.83 2.57 -14.23
C ASP A 433 8.84 1.24 -13.50
N LEU A 434 8.43 0.17 -14.18
CA LEU A 434 8.21 -1.15 -13.57
C LEU A 434 9.48 -1.74 -12.96
N ASP A 435 10.64 -1.59 -13.62
CA ASP A 435 11.93 -2.07 -13.09
C ASP A 435 12.23 -1.43 -11.72
N THR A 436 12.06 -0.11 -11.60
CA THR A 436 12.31 0.60 -10.34
C THR A 436 11.34 0.19 -9.24
N ALA A 437 10.06 0.00 -9.56
CA ALA A 437 9.05 -0.48 -8.63
C ALA A 437 9.39 -1.89 -8.13
N LEU A 438 9.62 -2.85 -9.04
CA LEU A 438 9.94 -4.22 -8.66
C LEU A 438 11.26 -4.34 -7.89
N ARG A 439 12.28 -3.55 -8.22
CA ARG A 439 13.54 -3.51 -7.45
C ARG A 439 13.33 -3.02 -6.03
N HIS A 440 12.56 -1.95 -5.85
CA HIS A 440 12.22 -1.43 -4.52
C HIS A 440 11.43 -2.46 -3.72
N GLN A 441 10.39 -3.02 -4.32
CA GLN A 441 9.50 -3.99 -3.66
C GLN A 441 10.16 -5.35 -3.37
N LEU A 442 11.22 -5.72 -4.09
CA LEU A 442 11.92 -7.01 -3.92
C LEU A 442 13.33 -6.88 -3.31
N GLY A 443 13.76 -5.67 -2.95
CA GLY A 443 15.08 -5.42 -2.36
C GLY A 443 16.24 -5.70 -3.32
N ARG A 444 16.08 -5.40 -4.61
CA ARG A 444 17.03 -5.68 -5.70
C ARG A 444 17.60 -4.40 -6.32
N PHE A 445 18.15 -3.54 -5.47
CA PHE A 445 18.78 -2.28 -5.85
C PHE A 445 20.03 -2.48 -6.72
N LYS A 446 20.31 -1.54 -7.61
CA LYS A 446 21.57 -1.53 -8.38
C LYS A 446 22.72 -1.14 -7.45
N THR A 447 23.94 -1.58 -7.76
CA THR A 447 25.13 -1.39 -6.90
C THR A 447 25.44 0.08 -6.57
N ASP A 448 24.95 1.02 -7.39
CA ASP A 448 25.22 2.45 -7.25
C ASP A 448 24.08 3.22 -6.51
N GLU A 449 23.00 2.54 -6.10
CA GLU A 449 21.84 3.13 -5.40
C GLU A 449 21.96 3.09 -3.85
N GLY A 450 23.18 2.92 -3.33
CA GLY A 450 23.42 2.50 -1.93
C GLY A 450 24.18 3.46 -1.02
#